data_AF-A0A449B9W0-F1
#
_entry.id   AF-A0A449B9W0-F1
#
_cell.length_a   1.000
_cell.length_b   1.000
_cell.length_c   1.000
_cell.angle_alpha   90.00
_cell.angle_beta   90.00
_cell.angle_gamma   90.00
#
_symmetry.space_group_name_H-M   'P 1'
#
loop_
_entity.id
_entity.type
_entity.pdbx_description
1 polymer ?
#
loop_
_entity_poly.entity_id
_entity_poly.type
_entity_poly.pdbx_seq_one_letter_code
_entity_poly.pdbx_strand_id
1 'polypeptide(L)'
;MLNDKLYAIVSVSVTLLLCAFYPLQKLGLALGFSLGTCFSYLAYEIRNFFVNKTIVSRLKKGKFSFNFRYFLAFLLNMTVVSIGIVSALLINKQSRYILAYRLYFALYPINIIAYLCGLSLAPLLICLQLLWRHLKERRKSG
;
A
#
# COMPACT_ATOMS: atom_id res chain seq x y z
N MET A 1 15.64 -0.90 -6.12
CA MET A 1 14.61 -1.87 -6.50
C MET A 1 13.87 -2.24 -5.23
N LEU A 2 12.54 -2.04 -5.20
CA LEU A 2 11.71 -2.31 -4.03
C LEU A 2 11.69 -3.83 -3.75
N ASN A 3 11.61 -4.21 -2.47
CA ASN A 3 11.42 -5.60 -2.09
C ASN A 3 9.92 -5.86 -1.93
N ASP A 4 9.31 -6.51 -2.92
CA ASP A 4 7.86 -6.75 -2.97
C ASP A 4 7.32 -7.47 -1.72
N LYS A 5 8.08 -8.43 -1.18
CA LYS A 5 7.68 -9.18 0.02
C LYS A 5 7.64 -8.29 1.25
N LEU A 6 8.68 -7.47 1.43
CA LEU A 6 8.75 -6.52 2.54
C LEU A 6 7.63 -5.48 2.43
N TYR A 7 7.34 -5.01 1.22
CA TYR A 7 6.26 -4.07 0.95
C TYR A 7 4.88 -4.65 1.33
N ALA A 8 4.60 -5.88 0.90
CA ALA A 8 3.37 -6.59 1.25
C ALA A 8 3.23 -6.80 2.77
N ILE A 9 4.31 -7.24 3.44
CA ILE A 9 4.28 -7.45 4.90
C ILE A 9 3.99 -6.14 5.65
N VAL A 10 4.67 -5.05 5.29
CA VAL A 10 4.50 -3.76 5.96
C VAL A 10 3.11 -3.18 5.71
N SER A 11 2.64 -3.20 4.44
CA SER A 11 1.31 -2.69 4.10
C SER A 11 0.19 -3.44 4.82
N VAL A 12 0.25 -4.78 4.86
CA VAL A 12 -0.73 -5.60 5.59
C VAL A 12 -0.65 -5.35 7.09
N SER A 13 0.55 -5.29 7.67
CA SER A 13 0.74 -5.08 9.11
C SER A 13 0.17 -3.73 9.57
N VAL A 14 0.47 -2.65 8.85
CA VAL A 14 -0.05 -1.31 9.18
C VAL A 14 -1.57 -1.26 9.01
N THR A 15 -2.12 -1.90 7.98
CA THR A 15 -3.57 -1.98 7.78
C THR A 15 -4.25 -2.70 8.94
N LEU A 16 -3.69 -3.83 9.40
CA LEU A 16 -4.21 -4.58 10.55
C LEU A 16 -4.12 -3.78 11.86
N LEU A 17 -3.01 -3.05 12.08
CA LEU A 17 -2.85 -2.17 13.24
C LEU A 17 -3.91 -1.05 13.24
N LEU A 18 -4.17 -0.43 12.09
CA LEU A 18 -5.22 0.59 11.96
C LEU A 18 -6.61 0.02 12.27
N CYS A 19 -6.90 -1.20 11.83
CA CYS A 19 -8.14 -1.91 12.18
C CYS A 19 -8.26 -2.19 13.69
N ALA A 20 -7.15 -2.55 14.35
CA ALA A 20 -7.13 -2.91 15.77
C ALA A 20 -7.25 -1.69 16.70
N PHE A 21 -6.52 -0.60 16.42
CA PHE A 21 -6.40 0.55 17.32
C PHE A 21 -7.49 1.61 17.19
N TYR A 22 -8.29 1.64 16.11
CA TYR A 22 -9.30 2.68 15.90
C TYR A 22 -10.77 2.26 15.97
N PRO A 23 -11.23 1.52 17.02
CA PRO A 23 -12.59 1.36 17.55
C PRO A 23 -13.84 1.73 16.75
N LEU A 24 -13.91 3.02 16.48
CA LEU A 24 -15.14 3.76 16.18
C LEU A 24 -15.05 4.44 14.80
N GLN A 25 -13.85 4.63 14.24
CA GLN A 25 -13.57 5.18 12.90
C GLN A 25 -13.06 4.08 11.92
N LYS A 26 -13.11 2.82 12.37
CA LYS A 26 -12.30 1.63 11.99
C LYS A 26 -11.99 1.34 10.53
N LEU A 27 -12.78 1.82 9.58
CA LEU A 27 -12.76 1.24 8.23
C LEU A 27 -12.43 2.25 7.14
N GLY A 28 -12.79 3.53 7.33
CA GLY A 28 -12.34 4.59 6.41
C GLY A 28 -10.82 4.76 6.44
N LEU A 29 -10.20 4.64 7.61
CA LEU A 29 -8.75 4.74 7.80
C LEU A 29 -8.01 3.57 7.15
N ALA A 30 -8.45 2.34 7.43
CA ALA A 30 -7.84 1.14 6.88
C ALA A 30 -8.03 1.05 5.35
N LEU A 31 -9.22 1.42 4.84
CA LEU A 31 -9.48 1.50 3.40
C LEU A 31 -8.72 2.64 2.73
N GLY A 32 -8.63 3.82 3.35
CA GLY A 32 -7.87 4.94 2.83
C GLY A 32 -6.39 4.58 2.72
N PHE A 33 -5.82 4.01 3.79
CA PHE A 33 -4.44 3.52 3.78
C PHE A 33 -4.22 2.40 2.76
N SER A 34 -5.10 1.39 2.69
CA SER A 34 -4.93 0.28 1.75
C SER A 34 -4.99 0.76 0.30
N LEU A 35 -5.95 1.61 -0.05
CA LEU A 35 -6.03 2.27 -1.36
C LEU A 35 -4.75 3.07 -1.65
N GLY A 36 -4.28 3.86 -0.69
CA GLY A 36 -3.04 4.62 -0.81
C GLY A 36 -1.84 3.72 -1.13
N THR A 37 -1.69 2.60 -0.42
CA THR A 37 -0.61 1.64 -0.69
C THR A 37 -0.74 0.97 -2.07
N CYS A 38 -1.95 0.63 -2.51
CA CYS A 38 -2.18 0.10 -3.85
C CYS A 38 -1.73 1.10 -4.93
N PHE A 39 -2.12 2.37 -4.81
CA PHE A 39 -1.70 3.42 -5.74
C PHE A 39 -0.20 3.69 -5.68
N SER A 40 0.40 3.63 -4.49
CA SER A 40 1.85 3.75 -4.30
C SER A 40 2.62 2.66 -5.07
N TYR A 41 2.18 1.41 -4.94
CA TYR A 41 2.79 0.27 -5.63
C TYR A 41 2.56 0.34 -7.14
N LEU A 42 1.35 0.71 -7.57
CA LEU A 42 1.04 0.92 -8.98
C LEU A 42 1.90 2.03 -9.60
N ALA A 43 2.06 3.16 -8.91
CA ALA A 43 2.90 4.26 -9.38
C ALA A 43 4.38 3.85 -9.46
N TYR A 44 4.86 3.03 -8.51
CA TYR A 44 6.20 2.45 -8.56
C TYR A 44 6.40 1.55 -9.79
N GLU A 45 5.46 0.66 -10.06
CA GLU A 45 5.49 -0.24 -11.21
C GLU A 45 5.40 0.52 -12.54
N ILE A 46 4.53 1.53 -12.64
CA ILE A 46 4.41 2.41 -13.81
C ILE A 46 5.73 3.17 -14.03
N ARG A 47 6.30 3.74 -12.98
CA ARG A 47 7.59 4.44 -13.06
C ARG A 47 8.70 3.49 -13.53
N ASN A 48 8.80 2.31 -12.93
CA ASN A 48 9.75 1.29 -13.36
C ASN A 48 9.52 0.91 -14.83
N PHE A 49 8.28 0.77 -15.27
CA PHE A 49 7.93 0.48 -16.65
C PHE A 49 8.44 1.59 -17.59
N PHE A 50 8.15 2.86 -17.31
CA PHE A 50 8.59 3.97 -18.17
C PHE A 50 10.11 4.17 -18.15
N VAL A 51 10.74 4.14 -16.97
CA VAL A 51 12.20 4.27 -16.82
C VAL A 51 12.93 3.12 -17.53
N ASN A 52 12.47 1.89 -17.36
CA ASN A 52 13.07 0.76 -18.07
C ASN A 52 12.77 0.84 -19.56
N LYS A 53 11.59 1.24 -20.02
CA LYS A 53 11.29 1.34 -21.46
C LYS A 53 12.12 2.45 -22.15
N THR A 54 12.36 3.57 -21.48
CA THR A 54 13.17 4.68 -22.01
C THR A 54 14.68 4.39 -21.97
N ILE A 55 15.17 3.66 -20.97
CA ILE A 55 16.60 3.31 -20.84
C ILE A 55 16.95 2.04 -21.64
N VAL A 56 16.09 1.01 -21.62
CA VAL A 56 16.35 -0.30 -22.25
C VAL A 56 16.10 -0.26 -23.76
N SER A 57 15.18 0.58 -24.26
CA SER A 57 15.05 0.81 -25.71
C SER A 57 16.31 1.40 -26.35
N ARG A 58 17.19 2.04 -25.56
CA ARG A 58 18.47 2.57 -26.03
C ARG A 58 19.66 1.63 -25.84
N LEU A 59 19.61 0.59 -24.97
CA LEU A 59 20.86 -0.05 -24.52
C LEU A 59 20.98 -1.59 -24.49
N LYS A 60 19.93 -2.43 -24.57
CA LYS A 60 20.05 -3.89 -24.86
C LYS A 60 18.73 -4.64 -24.66
N LYS A 61 18.60 -5.81 -25.31
CA LYS A 61 17.57 -6.85 -25.13
C LYS A 61 17.51 -7.42 -23.69
N GLY A 62 17.23 -6.61 -22.68
CA GLY A 62 16.98 -7.08 -21.31
C GLY A 62 15.58 -7.67 -21.20
N LYS A 63 15.47 -8.94 -20.77
CA LYS A 63 14.17 -9.61 -20.56
C LYS A 63 13.39 -8.87 -19.49
N PHE A 64 12.29 -8.26 -19.93
CA PHE A 64 11.27 -7.64 -19.10
C PHE A 64 10.61 -8.69 -18.20
N SER A 65 10.58 -8.44 -16.90
CA SER A 65 9.87 -9.28 -15.92
C SER A 65 9.00 -8.38 -15.07
N PHE A 66 7.92 -7.85 -15.65
CA PHE A 66 6.81 -7.37 -14.84
C PHE A 66 6.23 -8.59 -14.12
N ASN A 67 6.35 -8.62 -12.80
CA ASN A 67 5.89 -9.73 -11.99
C ASN A 67 4.35 -9.63 -11.83
N PHE A 68 3.63 -9.73 -12.95
CA PHE A 68 2.17 -9.61 -13.05
C PHE A 68 1.46 -10.50 -12.02
N ARG A 69 2.01 -11.69 -11.78
CA ARG A 69 1.51 -12.63 -10.77
C ARG A 69 1.53 -12.05 -9.35
N TYR A 70 2.59 -11.33 -8.96
CA TYR A 70 2.68 -10.71 -7.64
C TYR A 70 1.76 -9.50 -7.51
N PHE A 71 1.67 -8.66 -8.55
CA PHE A 71 0.72 -7.54 -8.57
C PHE A 71 -0.72 -8.04 -8.45
N LEU A 72 -1.09 -9.08 -9.22
CA LEU A 72 -2.41 -9.67 -9.18
C LEU A 72 -2.71 -10.32 -7.83
N ALA A 73 -1.74 -11.03 -7.23
CA ALA A 73 -1.88 -11.63 -5.91
C ALA A 73 -2.01 -10.57 -4.79
N PHE A 74 -1.30 -9.45 -4.90
CA PHE A 74 -1.42 -8.33 -3.97
C PHE A 74 -2.79 -7.66 -4.08
N LEU A 75 -3.25 -7.40 -5.31
CA LEU A 75 -4.56 -6.82 -5.56
C LEU A 75 -5.68 -7.70 -5.02
N LEU A 76 -5.62 -9.02 -5.30
CA LEU A 76 -6.57 -10.00 -4.76
C LEU A 76 -6.59 -10.03 -3.23
N ASN A 77 -5.42 -10.02 -2.57
CA ASN A 77 -5.37 -9.98 -1.10
C ASN A 77 -6.03 -8.71 -0.55
N MET A 78 -5.74 -7.54 -1.12
CA MET A 78 -6.35 -6.29 -0.69
C MET A 78 -7.86 -6.25 -0.95
N THR A 79 -8.34 -6.85 -2.05
CA THR A 79 -9.77 -7.01 -2.33
C THR A 79 -10.45 -7.92 -1.32
N VAL A 80 -9.85 -9.07 -0.98
CA VAL A 80 -10.41 -10.00 0.02
C VAL A 80 -10.48 -9.33 1.40
N VAL A 81 -9.42 -8.62 1.80
CA VAL A 81 -9.41 -7.83 3.06
C VAL A 81 -10.52 -6.78 3.05
N SER A 82 -10.69 -6.07 1.92
CA SER A 82 -11.76 -5.06 1.77
C SER A 82 -13.16 -5.67 1.82
N ILE A 83 -13.38 -6.82 1.20
CA ILE A 83 -14.66 -7.55 1.24
C ILE A 83 -14.93 -8.04 2.67
N GLY A 84 -13.94 -8.60 3.36
CA GLY A 84 -14.10 -9.04 4.75
C GLY A 84 -14.50 -7.87 5.66
N ILE A 85 -13.89 -6.71 5.45
CA ILE A 85 -14.23 -5.45 6.13
C ILE A 85 -15.69 -5.03 5.85
N VAL A 86 -16.12 -5.01 4.59
CA VAL A 86 -17.49 -4.63 4.19
C VAL A 86 -18.53 -5.64 4.70
N SER A 87 -18.19 -6.92 4.73
CA SER A 87 -19.07 -7.98 5.24
C SER A 87 -19.30 -7.85 6.74
N ALA A 88 -18.23 -7.59 7.51
CA ALA A 88 -18.32 -7.33 8.95
C ALA A 88 -19.16 -6.07 9.26
N LEU A 89 -19.15 -5.05 8.39
CA LEU A 89 -20.00 -3.87 8.49
C LEU A 89 -21.49 -4.19 8.33
N LEU A 90 -21.85 -4.98 7.32
CA LEU A 90 -23.24 -5.28 6.98
C LEU A 90 -23.96 -6.12 8.03
N ILE A 91 -23.20 -6.96 8.75
CA ILE A 91 -23.70 -7.84 9.82
C ILE A 91 -23.98 -7.04 11.12
N ASN A 92 -23.25 -5.96 11.37
CA ASN A 92 -23.40 -5.20 12.61
C ASN A 92 -24.61 -4.24 12.54
N LYS A 93 -25.72 -4.59 13.20
CA LYS A 93 -27.01 -3.85 13.17
C LYS A 93 -26.91 -2.38 13.60
N GLN A 94 -25.99 -2.03 14.50
CA GLN A 94 -25.73 -0.63 14.91
C GLN A 94 -25.06 0.20 13.80
N SER A 95 -24.38 -0.44 12.84
CA SER A 95 -23.68 0.24 11.76
C SER A 95 -24.64 0.84 10.73
N ARG A 96 -25.82 0.23 10.49
CA ARG A 96 -26.77 0.65 9.44
C ARG A 96 -27.34 2.06 9.67
N TYR A 97 -27.67 2.41 10.92
CA TYR A 97 -28.14 3.76 11.27
C TYR A 97 -27.02 4.80 11.27
N ILE A 98 -25.80 4.37 11.57
CA ILE A 98 -24.59 5.20 11.54
C ILE A 98 -24.11 5.42 10.10
N LEU A 99 -24.28 4.46 9.19
CA LEU A 99 -23.81 4.50 7.79
C LEU A 99 -24.45 5.65 7.01
N ALA A 100 -25.75 5.90 7.22
CA ALA A 100 -26.50 6.96 6.54
C ALA A 100 -26.08 8.37 7.00
N TYR A 101 -25.81 8.57 8.30
CA TYR A 101 -25.30 9.85 8.84
C TYR A 101 -23.79 10.03 8.63
N ARG A 102 -23.02 8.94 8.51
CA ARG A 102 -21.55 8.98 8.34
C ARG A 102 -21.06 9.08 6.90
N LEU A 103 -21.90 8.93 5.89
CA LEU A 103 -21.47 9.16 4.51
C LEU A 103 -20.98 10.61 4.31
N TYR A 104 -21.54 11.58 5.05
CA TYR A 104 -21.05 12.97 5.11
C TYR A 104 -19.72 13.12 5.85
N PHE A 105 -19.43 12.23 6.81
CA PHE A 105 -18.13 12.12 7.49
C PHE A 105 -17.11 11.28 6.71
N ALA A 106 -17.49 10.61 5.61
CA ALA A 106 -16.56 9.83 4.78
C ALA A 106 -15.48 10.72 4.13
N LEU A 107 -15.75 12.02 4.02
CA LEU A 107 -14.81 13.10 3.65
C LEU A 107 -13.92 13.57 4.81
N TYR A 108 -13.71 12.74 5.84
CA TYR A 108 -12.86 13.11 6.96
C TYR A 108 -11.39 13.31 6.54
N PRO A 109 -10.74 14.42 6.97
CA PRO A 109 -9.34 14.68 6.65
C PRO A 109 -8.41 13.56 7.15
N ILE A 110 -8.79 12.83 8.19
CA ILE A 110 -7.99 11.72 8.71
C ILE A 110 -7.90 10.53 7.74
N ASN A 111 -8.92 10.28 6.92
CA ASN A 111 -8.88 9.23 5.88
C ASN A 111 -7.99 9.66 4.71
N ILE A 112 -8.00 10.96 4.38
CA ILE A 112 -7.10 11.55 3.37
C ILE A 112 -5.65 11.45 3.86
N ILE A 113 -5.39 11.75 5.13
CA ILE A 113 -4.06 11.58 5.75
C ILE A 113 -3.63 10.11 5.69
N ALA A 114 -4.51 9.17 6.05
CA ALA A 114 -4.22 7.74 5.95
C ALA A 114 -3.90 7.31 4.51
N TYR A 115 -4.64 7.83 3.52
CA TYR A 115 -4.35 7.63 2.10
C TYR A 115 -3.00 8.18 1.68
N LEU A 116 -2.65 9.41 2.07
CA LEU A 116 -1.34 10.03 1.79
C LEU A 116 -0.18 9.25 2.45
N CYS A 117 -0.39 8.73 3.66
CA CYS A 117 0.55 7.82 4.31
C CYS A 117 0.71 6.51 3.53
N GLY A 118 -0.37 5.94 3.01
CA GLY A 118 -0.31 4.77 2.13
C GLY A 118 0.44 5.08 0.82
N LEU A 119 0.17 6.23 0.21
CA LEU A 119 0.78 6.68 -1.05
C LEU A 119 2.30 6.86 -0.95
N SER A 120 2.79 7.28 0.22
CA SER A 120 4.21 7.50 0.49
C SER A 120 4.99 6.24 0.91
N LEU A 121 4.32 5.09 1.04
CA LEU A 121 4.94 3.87 1.57
C LEU A 121 6.06 3.31 0.65
N ALA A 122 5.84 3.27 -0.67
CA ALA A 122 6.85 2.76 -1.60
C ALA A 122 8.14 3.62 -1.62
N PRO A 123 8.07 4.96 -1.75
CA PRO A 123 9.28 5.79 -1.70
C PRO A 123 9.98 5.73 -0.33
N LEU A 124 9.23 5.67 0.78
CA LEU A 124 9.80 5.49 2.11
C LEU A 124 10.60 4.19 2.24
N LEU A 125 10.03 3.07 1.79
CA LEU A 125 10.67 1.76 1.84
C LEU A 125 11.93 1.71 0.96
N ILE A 126 11.91 2.35 -0.20
CA ILE A 126 13.09 2.46 -1.06
C ILE A 126 14.19 3.27 -0.35
N CYS A 127 13.84 4.40 0.27
CA CYS A 127 14.79 5.24 1.00
C CYS A 127 15.43 4.48 2.19
N LEU A 128 14.61 3.79 2.98
CA LEU A 128 15.07 2.93 4.09
C LEU A 128 16.03 1.84 3.63
N GLN A 129 15.73 1.19 2.50
CA GLN A 129 16.61 0.15 1.94
C GLN A 129 17.95 0.71 1.46
N LEU A 130 17.95 1.91 0.86
CA LEU A 130 19.18 2.59 0.44
C LEU A 130 20.03 2.98 1.65
N LEU A 131 19.41 3.58 2.67
CA LEU A 131 20.08 3.94 3.91
C LEU A 131 20.71 2.71 4.59
N TRP A 132 19.95 1.60 4.67
CA TRP A 132 20.44 0.36 5.26
C TRP A 132 21.63 -0.23 4.50
N ARG A 133 21.61 -0.20 3.16
CA ARG A 133 22.73 -0.66 2.34
C ARG A 133 23.98 0.17 2.60
N HIS A 134 23.84 1.50 2.65
CA HIS A 134 24.96 2.39 2.94
C HIS A 134 25.57 2.14 4.32
N LEU A 135 24.74 1.95 5.35
CA LEU A 135 25.23 1.63 6.69
C LEU A 135 25.96 0.28 6.73
N LYS A 136 25.47 -0.71 5.99
CA LYS A 136 26.09 -2.04 5.89
C LYS A 136 27.44 -1.99 5.16
N GLU A 137 27.55 -1.17 4.12
CA GLU A 137 28.81 -0.97 3.39
C GLU A 137 29.86 -0.29 4.28
N ARG A 138 29.50 0.76 5.01
CA ARG A 138 30.42 1.43 5.96
C ARG A 138 30.96 0.49 7.05
N ARG A 139 30.16 -0.48 7.51
CA ARG A 139 30.59 -1.50 8.48
C ARG A 139 31.55 -2.55 7.91
N LYS A 140 31.67 -2.65 6.59
CA LYS A 140 32.55 -3.63 5.93
C LYS A 140 33.89 -3.03 5.49
N SER A 141 33.95 -1.70 5.33
CA SER A 141 35.12 -0.97 4.85
C SER A 141 35.89 -0.22 5.95
N GLY A 142 35.46 -0.35 7.21
CA GLY A 142 36.22 0.03 8.41
C GLY A 142 36.33 -1.17 9.33
#